data_AF-A0A2G4FAL8-F1
#
_entry.id   AF-A0A2G4FAL8-F1
#
_cell.length_a   1.000
_cell.length_b   1.000
_cell.length_c   1.000
_cell.angle_alpha   90.00
_cell.angle_beta   90.00
_cell.angle_gamma   90.00
#
_symmetry.space_group_name_H-M   'P 1'
#
loop_
_entity.id
_entity.type
_entity.pdbx_description
1 polymer ?
#
loop_
_entity_poly.entity_id
_entity_poly.type
_entity_poly.pdbx_seq_one_letter_code
_entity_poly.pdbx_strand_id
1 'polypeptide(L)'
;MRLPALLYALSLAAFTGYAADAPKPTAPKAPAPKNVEPPVYMTVETAGPDFPLQGEYAGEGLGANIIALGDGNFRLVTFKGGLPGAGWDASAKNEVEAKRDGDVVRFKEVAELKGGVLTVGATSLKRIERHSPTEGAKPPAGAIILLDGSNADAWKGGHLDERKLLAAGT
;
A
#
# COMPACT_ATOMS: atom_id res chain seq x y z
N MET A 1 38.07 -12.44 93.73
CA MET A 1 38.18 -11.00 94.06
C MET A 1 38.93 -10.31 92.94
N ARG A 2 38.24 -9.45 92.18
CA ARG A 2 38.71 -8.42 91.21
C ARG A 2 39.45 -8.85 89.91
N LEU A 3 38.66 -8.92 88.82
CA LEU A 3 38.98 -8.49 87.44
C LEU A 3 39.21 -6.94 87.41
N PRO A 4 39.88 -6.32 86.41
CA PRO A 4 39.42 -6.21 84.99
C PRO A 4 40.62 -6.09 84.00
N ALA A 5 40.50 -5.76 82.71
CA ALA A 5 39.57 -5.98 81.61
C ALA A 5 40.32 -5.50 80.34
N LEU A 6 40.07 -6.18 79.24
CA LEU A 6 40.73 -6.07 77.94
C LEU A 6 40.29 -4.77 77.22
N LEU A 7 41.25 -3.94 76.77
CA LEU A 7 40.96 -2.77 75.93
C LEU A 7 40.63 -3.22 74.50
N TYR A 8 39.43 -2.88 74.04
CA TYR A 8 38.95 -3.04 72.67
C TYR A 8 39.09 -1.69 71.94
N ALA A 9 39.84 -1.65 70.84
CA ALA A 9 39.95 -0.47 70.00
C ALA A 9 38.69 -0.33 69.12
N LEU A 10 37.89 0.71 69.36
CA LEU A 10 36.71 1.06 68.58
C LEU A 10 37.13 1.95 67.41
N SER A 11 37.06 1.44 66.18
CA SER A 11 37.19 2.22 64.96
C SER A 11 35.85 2.89 64.63
N LEU A 12 35.85 4.21 64.48
CA LEU A 12 34.69 4.99 64.10
C LEU A 12 34.66 5.12 62.56
N ALA A 13 33.71 4.44 61.92
CA ALA A 13 33.46 4.58 60.49
C ALA A 13 32.73 5.89 60.21
N ALA A 14 33.37 6.80 59.47
CA ALA A 14 32.74 8.01 58.95
C ALA A 14 31.85 7.64 57.75
N PHE A 15 30.53 7.68 57.93
CA PHE A 15 29.57 7.63 56.82
C PHE A 15 29.51 9.01 56.17
N THR A 16 30.19 9.17 55.02
CA THR A 16 29.93 10.29 54.11
C THR A 16 28.64 10.00 53.35
N GLY A 17 27.58 10.73 53.67
CA GLY A 17 26.33 10.69 52.92
C GLY A 17 26.56 11.21 51.50
N TYR A 18 26.38 10.34 50.50
CA TYR A 18 26.16 10.79 49.13
C TYR A 18 24.80 11.48 49.08
N ALA A 19 24.79 12.79 48.87
CA ALA A 19 23.58 13.48 48.43
C ALA A 19 23.25 12.95 47.03
N ALA A 20 22.13 12.24 46.90
CA ALA A 20 21.59 11.90 45.59
C ALA A 20 21.08 13.18 44.93
N ASP A 21 21.59 13.50 43.74
CA ASP A 21 21.07 14.59 42.91
C ASP A 21 19.58 14.38 42.66
N ALA A 22 18.78 15.44 42.82
CA ALA A 22 17.36 15.42 42.50
C ALA A 22 17.16 15.09 41.01
N PRO A 23 16.15 14.28 40.64
CA PRO A 23 15.88 13.97 39.24
C PRO A 23 15.63 15.27 38.46
N LYS A 24 16.47 15.51 37.46
CA LYS A 24 16.37 16.66 36.57
C LYS A 24 14.99 16.65 35.89
N PRO A 25 14.28 17.79 35.81
CA PRO A 25 12.99 17.85 35.13
C PRO A 25 13.11 17.31 33.71
N THR A 26 12.28 16.33 33.37
CA THR A 26 12.20 15.82 32.01
C THR A 26 11.73 16.94 31.09
N ALA A 27 12.55 17.28 30.09
CA ALA A 27 12.15 18.21 29.05
C ALA A 27 10.86 17.70 28.39
N PRO A 28 9.91 18.60 28.04
CA PRO A 28 8.69 18.19 27.35
C PRO A 28 9.06 17.44 26.07
N LYS A 29 8.56 16.20 25.95
CA LYS A 29 8.69 15.38 24.74
C LYS A 29 8.15 16.20 23.57
N ALA A 30 8.98 16.41 22.54
CA ALA A 30 8.55 17.05 21.30
C ALA A 30 7.24 16.40 20.81
N PRO A 31 6.27 17.17 20.29
CA PRO A 31 5.04 16.60 19.77
C PRO A 31 5.40 15.51 18.75
N ALA A 32 4.76 14.35 18.87
CA ALA A 32 4.90 13.28 17.90
C ALA A 32 4.66 13.86 16.49
N PRO A 33 5.44 13.48 15.47
CA PRO A 33 5.20 13.95 14.11
C PRO A 33 3.74 13.69 13.78
N LYS A 34 3.02 14.73 13.35
CA LYS A 34 1.67 14.55 12.80
C LYS A 34 1.79 13.48 11.72
N ASN A 35 0.92 12.47 11.77
CA ASN A 35 0.80 11.51 10.67
C ASN A 35 0.68 12.33 9.39
N VAL A 36 1.67 12.21 8.50
CA VAL A 36 1.61 12.83 7.18
C VAL A 36 0.47 12.10 6.48
N GLU A 37 -0.60 12.82 6.15
CA GLU A 37 -1.69 12.23 5.37
C GLU A 37 -1.10 11.66 4.09
N PRO A 38 -1.44 10.42 3.71
CA PRO A 38 -0.93 9.83 2.49
C PRO A 38 -1.32 10.72 1.30
N PRO A 39 -0.38 10.96 0.36
CA PRO A 39 -0.67 11.80 -0.80
C PRO A 39 -1.84 11.23 -1.61
N VAL A 40 -2.72 12.12 -2.09
CA VAL A 40 -3.82 11.78 -2.98
C VAL A 40 -3.39 12.06 -4.41
N TYR A 41 -3.57 11.07 -5.27
CA TYR A 41 -3.21 11.17 -6.68
C TYR A 41 -4.46 11.08 -7.54
N MET A 42 -4.56 11.99 -8.50
CA MET A 42 -5.69 12.03 -9.42
C MET A 42 -5.41 11.26 -10.71
N THR A 43 -4.14 11.01 -11.05
CA THR A 43 -3.73 10.34 -12.29
C THR A 43 -2.70 9.24 -12.01
N VAL A 44 -2.67 8.24 -12.88
CA VAL A 44 -1.73 7.10 -12.77
C VAL A 44 -0.29 7.56 -12.85
N GLU A 45 0.00 8.53 -13.72
CA GLU A 45 1.32 9.11 -13.95
C GLU A 45 1.87 9.76 -12.68
N THR A 46 0.99 10.40 -11.91
CA THR A 46 1.36 11.03 -10.63
C THR A 46 1.39 10.06 -9.46
N ALA A 47 0.74 8.89 -9.57
CA ALA A 47 0.54 7.96 -8.46
C ALA A 47 1.79 7.13 -8.10
N GLY A 48 2.89 7.33 -8.82
CA GLY A 48 4.15 6.66 -8.60
C GLY A 48 4.39 5.47 -9.53
N PRO A 49 5.57 4.84 -9.45
CA PRO A 49 6.05 3.89 -10.44
C PRO A 49 5.30 2.55 -10.46
N ASP A 50 4.49 2.27 -9.44
CA ASP A 50 3.85 0.95 -9.31
C ASP A 50 2.53 0.86 -10.10
N PHE A 51 1.76 1.95 -10.16
CA PHE A 51 0.45 1.98 -10.83
C PHE A 51 0.52 1.75 -12.35
N PRO A 52 1.53 2.23 -13.09
CA PRO A 52 1.68 1.88 -14.51
C PRO A 52 1.81 0.37 -14.77
N LEU A 53 2.34 -0.40 -13.81
CA LEU A 53 2.52 -1.85 -13.90
C LEU A 53 1.26 -2.64 -13.52
N GLN A 54 0.39 -2.06 -12.69
CA GLN A 54 -0.87 -2.66 -12.27
C GLN A 54 -1.83 -2.84 -13.47
N GLY A 55 -2.59 -3.92 -13.47
CA GLY A 55 -3.66 -4.14 -14.43
C GLY A 55 -3.88 -5.61 -14.79
N GLU A 56 -4.69 -5.81 -15.84
CA GLU A 56 -4.94 -7.11 -16.43
C GLU A 56 -3.94 -7.41 -17.54
N TYR A 57 -3.47 -8.65 -17.59
CA TYR A 57 -2.55 -9.17 -18.59
C TYR A 57 -3.14 -10.43 -19.21
N ALA A 58 -3.01 -10.57 -20.51
CA ALA A 58 -3.53 -11.73 -21.23
C ALA A 58 -2.53 -12.23 -22.27
N GLY A 59 -2.56 -13.54 -22.50
CA GLY A 59 -1.80 -14.26 -23.51
C GLY A 59 -2.50 -15.57 -23.85
N GLU A 60 -1.88 -16.37 -24.71
CA GLU A 60 -2.49 -17.62 -25.17
C GLU A 60 -2.75 -18.58 -23.99
N GLY A 61 -4.03 -18.86 -23.73
CA GLY A 61 -4.46 -19.78 -22.69
C GLY A 61 -4.14 -19.35 -21.26
N LEU A 62 -3.79 -18.08 -21.02
CA LEU A 62 -3.47 -17.58 -19.68
C LEU A 62 -3.91 -16.12 -19.49
N GLY A 63 -4.57 -15.86 -18.37
CA GLY A 63 -4.85 -14.51 -17.87
C GLY A 63 -4.11 -14.25 -16.56
N ALA A 64 -3.82 -12.98 -16.27
CA ALA A 64 -3.25 -12.58 -14.99
C ALA A 64 -3.72 -11.19 -14.54
N ASN A 65 -3.82 -10.99 -13.23
CA ASN A 65 -3.90 -9.66 -12.63
C ASN A 65 -2.60 -9.35 -11.89
N ILE A 66 -2.02 -8.18 -12.14
CA ILE A 66 -0.96 -7.57 -11.35
C ILE A 66 -1.59 -6.50 -10.48
N ILE A 67 -1.44 -6.62 -9.16
CA ILE A 67 -2.04 -5.72 -8.16
C ILE A 67 -0.89 -5.02 -7.44
N ALA A 68 -0.83 -3.69 -7.50
CA ALA A 68 0.10 -2.92 -6.68
C ALA A 68 -0.41 -2.88 -5.24
N LEU A 69 0.43 -3.30 -4.29
CA LEU A 69 0.14 -3.29 -2.86
C LEU A 69 0.78 -2.09 -2.13
N GLY A 70 1.51 -1.24 -2.87
CA GLY A 70 2.27 -0.11 -2.34
C GLY A 70 3.71 -0.47 -1.97
N ASP A 71 4.57 0.54 -1.87
CA ASP A 71 5.99 0.43 -1.51
C ASP A 71 6.78 -0.58 -2.37
N GLY A 72 6.46 -0.65 -3.67
CA GLY A 72 7.04 -1.58 -4.62
C GLY A 72 6.59 -3.03 -4.43
N ASN A 73 5.61 -3.31 -3.56
CA ASN A 73 5.07 -4.65 -3.39
C ASN A 73 3.94 -4.91 -4.39
N PHE A 74 3.89 -6.12 -4.93
CA PHE A 74 2.92 -6.53 -5.93
C PHE A 74 2.38 -7.91 -5.60
N ARG A 75 1.13 -8.17 -6.00
CA ARG A 75 0.56 -9.50 -6.09
C ARG A 75 0.25 -9.86 -7.54
N LEU A 76 0.71 -11.03 -7.95
CA LEU A 76 0.30 -11.69 -9.18
C LEU A 76 -0.80 -12.68 -8.86
N VAL A 77 -1.90 -12.63 -9.62
CA VAL A 77 -2.95 -13.66 -9.66
C VAL A 77 -2.99 -14.25 -11.07
N THR A 78 -2.83 -15.56 -11.23
CA THR A 78 -2.88 -16.22 -12.56
C THR A 78 -4.15 -17.07 -12.72
N PHE A 79 -4.70 -17.07 -13.93
CA PHE A 79 -5.93 -17.76 -14.32
C PHE A 79 -5.68 -18.63 -15.55
N LYS A 80 -5.95 -19.93 -15.43
CA LYS A 80 -5.77 -20.89 -16.53
C LYS A 80 -6.87 -20.72 -17.58
N GLY A 81 -6.51 -20.72 -18.86
CA GLY A 81 -7.45 -20.54 -19.97
C GLY A 81 -7.72 -19.09 -20.37
N GLY A 82 -7.54 -18.13 -19.46
CA GLY A 82 -7.76 -16.71 -19.75
C GLY A 82 -8.20 -15.92 -18.51
N LEU A 83 -8.57 -14.65 -18.68
CA LEU A 83 -9.07 -13.81 -17.58
C LEU A 83 -10.50 -14.20 -17.18
N PRO A 84 -10.95 -13.85 -15.96
CA PRO A 84 -12.36 -13.95 -15.61
C PRO A 84 -13.28 -13.28 -16.65
N GLY A 85 -14.29 -14.02 -17.11
CA GLY A 85 -15.18 -13.57 -18.19
C GLY A 85 -14.52 -13.46 -19.58
N ALA A 86 -13.32 -14.01 -19.76
CA ALA A 86 -12.58 -14.06 -21.02
C ALA A 86 -11.65 -15.28 -21.06
N GLY A 87 -12.23 -16.48 -20.97
CA GLY A 87 -11.51 -17.75 -21.20
C GLY A 87 -11.08 -18.51 -19.94
N TRP A 88 -11.13 -17.91 -18.74
CA TRP A 88 -10.82 -18.65 -17.50
C TRP A 88 -11.73 -19.88 -17.35
N ASP A 89 -11.13 -21.04 -17.09
CA ASP A 89 -11.80 -22.32 -16.90
C ASP A 89 -12.40 -22.53 -15.50
N ALA A 90 -12.38 -21.49 -14.65
CA ALA A 90 -12.76 -21.53 -13.23
C ALA A 90 -11.91 -22.48 -12.36
N SER A 91 -10.75 -22.95 -12.86
CA SER A 91 -9.80 -23.68 -12.02
C SER A 91 -9.29 -22.80 -10.89
N ALA A 92 -8.74 -23.42 -9.84
CA ALA A 92 -8.06 -22.70 -8.78
C ALA A 92 -7.03 -21.70 -9.36
N LYS A 93 -7.05 -20.47 -8.82
CA LYS A 93 -6.07 -19.43 -9.11
C LYS A 93 -4.79 -19.65 -8.29
N ASN A 94 -3.66 -19.17 -8.80
CA ASN A 94 -2.42 -19.07 -8.03
C ASN A 94 -2.15 -17.61 -7.70
N GLU A 95 -1.73 -17.34 -6.46
CA GLU A 95 -1.38 -16.00 -6.00
C GLU A 95 0.07 -15.99 -5.48
N VAL A 96 0.86 -15.01 -5.93
CA VAL A 96 2.26 -14.85 -5.52
C VAL A 96 2.55 -13.37 -5.30
N GLU A 97 3.17 -13.05 -4.18
CA GLU A 97 3.65 -11.69 -3.90
C GLU A 97 5.14 -11.54 -4.19
N ALA A 98 5.52 -10.34 -4.62
CA ALA A 98 6.88 -9.97 -4.94
C ALA A 98 7.13 -8.50 -4.61
N LYS A 99 8.41 -8.16 -4.42
CA LYS A 99 8.87 -6.79 -4.34
C LYS A 99 9.62 -6.42 -5.62
N ARG A 100 9.38 -5.23 -6.13
CA ARG A 100 10.05 -4.66 -7.29
C ARG A 100 11.52 -4.40 -7.00
N ASP A 101 12.35 -4.70 -7.99
CA ASP A 101 13.79 -4.43 -8.03
C ASP A 101 14.09 -3.65 -9.31
N GLY A 102 14.28 -2.33 -9.18
CA GLY A 102 14.37 -1.43 -10.32
C GLY A 102 13.12 -1.52 -11.21
N ASP A 103 13.30 -1.81 -12.49
CA ASP A 103 12.19 -1.90 -13.45
C ASP A 103 11.60 -3.31 -13.60
N VAL A 104 11.95 -4.22 -12.68
CA VAL A 104 11.57 -5.63 -12.75
C VAL A 104 10.82 -6.05 -11.49
N VAL A 105 9.74 -6.81 -11.64
CA VAL A 105 9.07 -7.51 -10.54
C VAL A 105 9.22 -9.01 -10.75
N ARG A 106 9.94 -9.69 -9.85
CA ARG A 106 10.18 -11.14 -9.92
C ARG A 106 9.32 -11.89 -8.92
N PHE A 107 8.33 -12.61 -9.42
CA PHE A 107 7.41 -13.44 -8.64
C PHE A 107 8.03 -14.82 -8.39
N LYS A 108 9.12 -14.86 -7.60
CA LYS A 108 9.90 -16.09 -7.33
C LYS A 108 10.24 -16.80 -8.66
N GLU A 109 10.05 -18.11 -8.72
CA GLU A 109 10.24 -18.94 -9.94
C GLU A 109 9.00 -18.96 -10.85
N VAL A 110 7.96 -18.18 -10.56
CA VAL A 110 6.67 -18.25 -11.28
C VAL A 110 6.64 -17.32 -12.48
N ALA A 111 7.07 -16.06 -12.30
CA ALA A 111 6.95 -15.05 -13.35
C ALA A 111 7.92 -13.88 -13.18
N GLU A 112 8.18 -13.18 -14.29
CA GLU A 112 8.87 -11.89 -14.31
C GLU A 112 8.02 -10.86 -15.05
N LEU A 113 7.79 -9.69 -14.45
CA LEU A 113 7.21 -8.52 -15.12
C LEU A 113 8.33 -7.53 -15.43
N LYS A 114 8.53 -7.24 -16.72
CA LYS A 114 9.53 -6.30 -17.21
C LYS A 114 9.05 -5.62 -18.48
N GLY A 115 9.20 -4.30 -18.58
CA GLY A 115 8.83 -3.54 -19.78
C GLY A 115 7.35 -3.71 -20.19
N GLY A 116 6.45 -3.87 -19.22
CA GLY A 116 5.01 -4.08 -19.48
C GLY A 116 4.65 -5.46 -20.04
N VAL A 117 5.60 -6.42 -20.02
CA VAL A 117 5.35 -7.81 -20.41
C VAL A 117 5.53 -8.69 -19.19
N LEU A 118 4.50 -9.48 -18.88
CA LEU A 118 4.54 -10.50 -17.85
C LEU A 118 4.89 -11.84 -18.50
N THR A 119 6.02 -12.43 -18.11
CA THR A 119 6.43 -13.76 -18.58
C THR A 119 6.14 -14.79 -17.50
N VAL A 120 5.31 -15.78 -17.81
CA VAL A 120 4.94 -16.90 -16.93
C VAL A 120 5.34 -18.20 -17.61
N GLY A 121 6.40 -18.85 -17.12
CA GLY A 121 7.00 -19.99 -17.82
C GLY A 121 7.43 -19.62 -19.24
N ALA A 122 6.89 -20.31 -20.25
CA ALA A 122 7.16 -20.02 -21.66
C ALA A 122 6.18 -19.01 -22.31
N THR A 123 5.18 -18.53 -21.56
CA THR A 123 4.11 -17.67 -22.09
C THR A 123 4.38 -16.20 -21.75
N SER A 124 4.30 -15.32 -22.75
CA SER A 124 4.32 -13.88 -22.56
C SER A 124 2.91 -13.30 -22.60
N LEU A 125 2.57 -12.49 -21.60
CA LEU A 125 1.28 -11.82 -21.47
C LEU A 125 1.51 -10.31 -21.58
N LYS A 126 0.63 -9.64 -22.32
CA LYS A 126 0.64 -8.19 -22.48
C LYS A 126 -0.51 -7.58 -21.69
N ARG A 127 -0.30 -6.36 -21.20
CA ARG A 127 -1.36 -5.59 -20.57
C ARG A 127 -2.51 -5.40 -21.56
N ILE A 128 -3.74 -5.56 -21.08
CA ILE A 128 -4.95 -5.26 -21.84
C ILE A 128 -5.81 -4.27 -21.07
N GLU A 129 -6.65 -3.55 -21.81
CA GLU A 129 -7.71 -2.70 -21.30
C GLU A 129 -9.03 -3.17 -21.90
N ARG A 130 -10.00 -3.46 -21.04
CA ARG A 130 -11.31 -3.99 -21.45
C ARG A 130 -12.32 -2.86 -21.42
N HIS A 131 -12.94 -2.62 -22.57
CA HIS A 131 -14.04 -1.67 -22.70
C HIS A 131 -15.38 -2.40 -22.77
N SER A 132 -16.42 -1.80 -22.20
CA SER A 132 -17.78 -2.32 -22.36
C SER A 132 -18.27 -2.05 -23.79
N PRO A 133 -19.00 -2.97 -24.43
CA PRO A 133 -19.69 -2.67 -25.69
C PRO A 133 -20.69 -1.51 -25.58
N THR A 134 -21.12 -1.17 -24.36
CA THR A 134 -22.03 -0.06 -24.07
C THR A 134 -21.33 1.17 -23.49
N GLU A 135 -20.00 1.19 -23.45
CA GLU A 135 -19.24 2.35 -22.99
C GLU A 135 -19.56 3.57 -23.88
N GLY A 136 -19.90 4.70 -23.24
CA GLY A 136 -20.32 5.91 -23.95
C GLY A 136 -21.73 5.85 -24.55
N ALA A 137 -22.49 4.76 -24.37
CA ALA A 137 -23.88 4.70 -24.80
C ALA A 137 -24.72 5.79 -24.09
N LYS A 138 -25.67 6.36 -24.81
CA LYS A 138 -26.57 7.38 -24.25
C LYS A 138 -27.43 6.79 -23.13
N PRO A 139 -27.76 7.59 -22.10
CA PRO A 139 -28.76 7.21 -21.12
C PRO A 139 -30.07 6.78 -21.82
N PRO A 140 -30.74 5.71 -21.37
CA PRO A 140 -32.04 5.31 -21.90
C PRO A 140 -33.08 6.43 -21.79
N ALA A 141 -34.13 6.37 -22.62
CA ALA A 141 -35.21 7.35 -22.57
C ALA A 141 -35.88 7.37 -21.18
N GLY A 142 -36.01 8.57 -20.60
CA GLY A 142 -36.59 8.77 -19.27
C GLY A 142 -35.63 8.51 -18.11
N ALA A 143 -34.36 8.16 -18.37
CA ALA A 143 -33.36 8.00 -17.32
C ALA A 143 -33.05 9.33 -16.63
N ILE A 144 -32.91 9.29 -15.31
CA ILE A 144 -32.34 10.40 -14.54
C ILE A 144 -30.83 10.34 -14.70
N ILE A 145 -30.25 11.38 -15.27
CA ILE A 145 -28.80 11.51 -15.41
C ILE A 145 -28.26 12.00 -14.07
N LEU A 146 -27.51 11.15 -13.37
CA LEU A 146 -26.85 11.54 -12.15
C LEU A 146 -25.58 12.33 -12.50
N LEU A 147 -24.64 11.76 -13.25
CA LEU A 147 -23.36 12.38 -13.65
C LEU A 147 -23.06 12.09 -15.11
N ASP A 148 -22.81 13.14 -15.89
CA ASP A 148 -22.35 13.07 -17.28
C ASP A 148 -21.19 14.04 -17.59
N GLY A 149 -20.64 14.67 -16.56
CA GLY A 149 -19.60 15.69 -16.67
C GLY A 149 -20.11 17.13 -16.82
N SER A 150 -21.43 17.36 -16.87
CA SER A 150 -22.02 18.69 -16.93
C SER A 150 -22.09 19.38 -15.57
N ASN A 151 -22.59 18.66 -14.54
CA ASN A 151 -22.67 19.13 -13.15
C ASN A 151 -22.62 17.96 -12.16
N ALA A 152 -22.69 18.27 -10.86
CA ALA A 152 -22.75 17.30 -9.77
C ALA A 152 -23.93 17.56 -8.81
N ASP A 153 -25.04 18.13 -9.32
CA ASP A 153 -26.18 18.59 -8.52
C ASP A 153 -26.90 17.45 -7.79
N ALA A 154 -26.78 16.22 -8.30
CA ALA A 154 -27.33 15.03 -7.65
C ALA A 154 -26.55 14.62 -6.37
N TRP A 155 -25.41 15.24 -6.08
CA TRP A 155 -24.60 14.97 -4.88
C TRP A 155 -24.59 16.18 -3.94
N LYS A 156 -24.81 15.92 -2.65
CA LYS A 156 -24.69 16.93 -1.60
C LYS A 156 -23.23 17.38 -1.47
N GLY A 157 -22.94 18.65 -1.78
CA GLY A 157 -21.57 19.17 -1.80
C GLY A 157 -20.75 18.68 -3.01
N GLY A 158 -21.43 18.13 -4.03
CA GLY A 158 -20.77 17.65 -5.24
C GLY A 158 -20.15 18.78 -6.04
N HIS A 159 -18.95 18.52 -6.56
CA HIS A 159 -18.28 19.38 -7.53
C HIS A 159 -17.49 18.52 -8.51
N LEU A 160 -17.22 19.10 -9.68
CA LEU A 160 -16.41 18.45 -10.70
C LEU A 160 -14.97 18.96 -10.63
N ASP A 161 -14.02 18.08 -10.89
CA ASP A 161 -12.64 18.49 -11.12
C ASP A 161 -12.45 19.05 -12.54
N GLU A 162 -11.22 19.47 -12.86
CA GLU A 162 -10.87 20.03 -14.18
C GLU A 162 -11.12 19.04 -15.33
N ARG A 163 -11.17 17.74 -15.03
CA ARG A 163 -11.41 16.64 -15.99
C ARG A 163 -12.89 16.32 -16.15
N LYS A 164 -13.77 17.05 -15.45
CA LYS A 164 -15.22 16.81 -15.40
C LYS A 164 -15.59 15.50 -14.71
N LEU A 165 -14.73 14.98 -13.85
CA LEU A 165 -15.04 13.84 -12.99
C LEU A 165 -15.55 14.33 -11.64
N LEU A 166 -16.38 13.51 -10.98
CA LEU A 166 -16.83 13.81 -9.62
C LEU A 166 -15.63 13.84 -8.67
N ALA A 167 -15.39 15.01 -8.08
CA ALA A 167 -14.25 15.22 -7.19
C ALA A 167 -14.47 14.58 -5.82
N ALA A 168 -13.37 14.15 -5.19
CA ALA A 168 -13.37 13.68 -3.81
C ALA A 168 -13.23 14.86 -2.84
N GLY A 169 -14.01 14.83 -1.75
CA GLY A 169 -14.04 15.89 -0.74
C GLY A 169 -15.24 16.84 -0.92
N THR A 170 -15.29 17.86 -0.07
CA THR A 170 -16.35 18.88 -0.03
C THR A 170 -15.75 20.27 0.05
#